data_AF-A0A973V1A2-F1
#
_entry.id   AF-A0A973V1A2-F1
#
_cell.length_a   1.000
_cell.length_b   1.000
_cell.length_c   1.000
_cell.angle_alpha   90.00
_cell.angle_beta   90.00
_cell.angle_gamma   90.00
#
_symmetry.space_group_name_H-M   'P 1'
#
loop_
_entity.id
_entity.type
_entity.pdbx_description
1 polymer ?
#
loop_
_entity_poly.entity_id
_entity_poly.type
_entity_poly.pdbx_seq_one_letter_code
_entity_poly.pdbx_strand_id
1 'polypeptide(L)' 'MTRKLSISLPDDVAEHLDTVDNASAYIADAIRLSRRTERTRDMLARHGIQISAEGVQAAGERLRAAEDRRRQARAERAA' A
#
# COMPACT_ATOMS: atom_id res chain seq x y z
N MET A 1 24.26 3.18 -4.52
CA MET A 1 24.94 2.26 -3.58
C MET A 1 23.93 1.25 -3.08
N THR A 2 24.22 -0.06 -3.18
CA THR A 2 23.35 -1.15 -2.69
C THR A 2 24.16 -2.06 -1.76
N ARG A 3 23.50 -2.65 -0.75
CA ARG A 3 24.10 -3.61 0.19
C ARG A 3 23.25 -4.88 0.19
N LYS A 4 23.88 -6.06 0.11
CA LYS A 4 23.18 -7.34 0.21
C LYS A 4 22.81 -7.61 1.68
N LEU A 5 21.59 -8.07 1.90
CA LEU A 5 21.06 -8.49 3.20
C LEU A 5 20.49 -9.92 3.02
N SER A 6 20.64 -10.75 4.05
CA SER A 6 19.98 -12.06 4.13
C SER A 6 19.04 -12.03 5.31
N ILE A 7 17.76 -12.34 5.08
CA ILE A 7 16.70 -12.29 6.09
C ILE A 7 15.80 -13.52 5.92
N SER A 8 15.22 -13.98 7.02
CA SER A 8 14.15 -14.97 7.01
C SER A 8 12.80 -14.26 6.92
N LEU A 9 11.88 -14.83 6.14
CA LEU A 9 10.53 -14.31 5.94
C LEU A 9 9.51 -15.41 6.29
N PRO A 10 8.28 -15.05 6.66
CA PRO A 10 7.16 -15.99 6.70
C PRO A 10 6.95 -16.67 5.34
N ASP A 11 6.51 -17.93 5.36
CA ASP A 11 6.38 -18.76 4.15
C ASP A 11 5.43 -18.14 3.11
N ASP A 12 4.30 -17.60 3.55
CA ASP A 12 3.32 -16.92 2.69
C ASP A 12 3.92 -15.69 1.98
N VAL A 13 4.77 -14.94 2.67
CA VAL A 13 5.47 -13.80 2.09
C VAL A 13 6.54 -14.25 1.09
N ALA A 14 7.27 -15.33 1.40
CA ALA A 14 8.26 -15.90 0.50
C ALA A 14 7.61 -16.41 -0.79
N GLU A 15 6.52 -17.18 -0.67
CA GLU A 15 5.73 -17.68 -1.80
C GLU A 15 5.22 -16.52 -2.68
N HIS A 16 4.72 -15.43 -2.08
CA HIS A 16 4.31 -14.25 -2.84
C HIS A 16 5.48 -13.61 -3.59
N LEU A 17 6.65 -13.52 -2.95
CA LEU A 17 7.85 -12.93 -3.57
C LEU A 17 8.44 -13.78 -4.69
N ASP A 18 8.20 -15.09 -4.70
CA ASP A 18 8.58 -15.98 -5.81
C ASP A 18 7.76 -15.69 -7.09
N THR A 19 6.59 -15.06 -6.96
CA THR A 19 5.73 -14.72 -8.11
C THR A 19 6.09 -13.39 -8.78
N VAL A 20 6.94 -12.57 -8.17
CA VAL A 20 7.28 -11.23 -8.68
C VAL A 20 8.65 -11.23 -9.36
N ASP A 21 8.79 -10.49 -10.46
CA ASP A 21 10.03 -10.47 -11.26
C ASP A 21 11.28 -10.06 -10.48
N ASN A 22 11.13 -9.15 -9.49
CA ASN A 22 12.24 -8.67 -8.67
C ASN A 22 11.82 -8.44 -7.22
N ALA A 23 11.96 -9.49 -6.40
CA ALA A 23 11.62 -9.45 -4.98
C ALA A 23 12.33 -8.33 -4.19
N SER A 24 13.62 -8.07 -4.47
CA SER A 24 14.37 -7.02 -3.77
C SER A 24 13.85 -5.62 -4.07
N ALA A 25 13.50 -5.34 -5.33
CA ALA A 25 12.89 -4.07 -5.72
C ALA A 25 11.50 -3.91 -5.10
N TYR A 26 10.68 -4.98 -5.16
CA TYR A 26 9.35 -5.01 -4.56
C TYR A 26 9.39 -4.70 -3.05
N ILE A 27 10.25 -5.37 -2.30
CA ILE A 27 10.42 -5.12 -0.85
C ILE A 27 10.91 -3.69 -0.60
N ALA A 28 11.88 -3.21 -1.37
CA ALA A 28 12.41 -1.86 -1.19
C ALA A 28 11.32 -0.80 -1.42
N ASP A 29 10.46 -0.98 -2.41
CA ASP A 29 9.37 -0.06 -2.70
C ASP A 29 8.26 -0.12 -1.66
N ALA A 30 7.92 -1.32 -1.15
CA ALA A 30 6.99 -1.47 -0.03
C ALA A 30 7.50 -0.74 1.22
N ILE A 31 8.80 -0.86 1.56
CA ILE A 31 9.41 -0.15 2.69
C ILE A 31 9.38 1.36 2.48
N ARG A 32 9.70 1.85 1.28
CA ARG A 32 9.65 3.28 0.94
C ARG A 32 8.23 3.82 1.06
N LEU A 33 7.23 3.06 0.61
CA LEU A 33 5.83 3.41 0.71
C LEU A 33 5.39 3.53 2.17
N SER A 34 5.74 2.56 3.02
CA SER A 34 5.46 2.62 4.48
C SER A 34 6.03 3.89 5.10
N ARG A 35 7.32 4.16 4.85
CA ARG A 35 8.00 5.35 5.38
C ARG A 35 7.39 6.65 4.89
N ARG A 36 6.93 6.71 3.64
CA ARG A 36 6.26 7.90 3.10
C ARG A 36 4.93 8.16 3.83
N THR A 37 4.18 7.10 4.11
CA THR A 37 2.93 7.19 4.88
C THR A 37 3.19 7.66 6.30
N GLU A 38 4.16 7.06 7.00
CA GLU A 38 4.59 7.47 8.35
C GLU A 38 5.00 8.94 8.39
N ARG A 39 5.88 9.36 7.46
CA ARG A 39 6.34 10.76 7.38
C ARG A 39 5.19 11.74 7.13
N THR A 40 4.22 11.35 6.32
CA THR A 40 3.03 12.17 6.06
C THR A 40 2.19 12.31 7.32
N ARG A 41 1.99 11.22 8.07
CA ARG A 41 1.26 11.22 9.33
C ARG A 41 1.96 12.10 10.38
N ASP A 42 3.27 11.97 10.51
CA ASP A 42 4.07 12.78 11.43
C ASP A 42 4.01 14.27 11.07
N MET A 43 4.13 14.60 9.78
CA MET A 43 4.01 15.97 9.29
C MET A 43 2.64 16.57 9.66
N LEU A 44 1.56 15.84 9.39
CA LEU A 44 0.21 16.30 9.73
C LEU A 44 0.02 16.47 11.24
N ALA A 45 0.53 15.54 12.04
CA ALA A 45 0.48 15.62 13.50
C ALA A 45 1.20 16.86 14.04
N ARG A 46 2.36 17.24 13.46
CA ARG A 46 3.07 18.48 13.81
C ARG A 46 2.27 19.75 13.55
N HIS A 47 1.33 19.70 12.61
CA HIS A 47 0.38 20.78 12.34
C HIS A 47 -0.94 20.63 13.09
N GLY A 48 -1.00 19.76 14.10
CA GLY A 48 -2.20 19.54 14.92
C GLY A 48 -3.27 18.67 14.24
N ILE A 49 -3.01 18.12 13.06
CA ILE A 49 -3.96 17.28 12.32
C ILE A 49 -3.73 15.83 12.71
N GLN A 50 -4.67 15.25 13.46
CA GLN A 50 -4.62 13.85 13.86
C GLN A 50 -5.38 12.98 12.84
N ILE A 51 -4.68 12.00 12.27
CA ILE A 51 -5.32 10.96 11.46
C ILE A 51 -5.76 9.83 12.39
N SER A 52 -7.07 9.68 12.56
CA SER A 52 -7.66 8.58 13.33
C SER A 52 -7.75 7.29 12.51
N ALA A 53 -7.75 6.15 13.19
CA ALA A 53 -7.87 4.85 12.54
C ALA A 53 -9.24 4.69 11.85
N GLU A 54 -10.30 5.19 12.51
CA GLU A 54 -11.67 5.17 12.01
C GLU A 54 -11.82 6.01 10.74
N GLY A 55 -11.14 7.18 10.71
CA GLY A 55 -11.14 8.05 9.53
C GLY A 55 -10.46 7.39 8.33
N VAL A 56 -9.36 6.66 8.56
CA VAL A 56 -8.67 5.90 7.51
C VAL A 56 -9.55 4.76 6.99
N GLN A 57 -10.19 4.00 7.89
CA GLN A 57 -11.12 2.92 7.51
C GLN A 57 -12.26 3.46 6.65
N ALA A 58 -12.95 4.50 7.11
CA ALA A 58 -14.07 5.11 6.38
C ALA A 58 -13.63 5.69 5.03
N ALA A 59 -12.43 6.28 4.94
CA ALA A 59 -11.89 6.75 3.67
C ALA A 59 -11.60 5.57 2.70
N GLY A 60 -11.05 4.47 3.22
CA GLY A 60 -10.78 3.26 2.45
C GLY A 60 -12.05 2.59 1.90
N GLU A 61 -13.13 2.55 2.68
CA GLU A 61 -14.44 2.07 2.23
C GLU A 61 -15.00 2.92 1.08
N ARG A 62 -14.95 4.24 1.20
CA ARG A 62 -15.40 5.15 0.14
C ARG A 62 -14.60 4.97 -1.14
N LEU A 63 -13.28 4.76 -1.02
CA LEU A 63 -12.42 4.52 -2.18
C LEU A 63 -12.79 3.21 -2.87
N ARG A 64 -12.91 2.10 -2.13
CA ARG A 64 -13.33 0.80 -2.67
C ARG A 64 -14.67 0.90 -3.39
N ALA A 65 -15.67 1.52 -2.76
CA ALA A 65 -16.97 1.74 -3.39
C ALA A 65 -16.89 2.57 -4.68
N ALA A 66 -15.99 3.56 -4.74
CA ALA A 66 -15.78 4.34 -5.97
C ALA A 66 -15.09 3.53 -7.07
N GLU A 67 -14.14 2.66 -6.71
CA GLU A 67 -13.47 1.76 -7.65
C GLU A 67 -14.43 0.71 -8.23
N ASP A 68 -15.29 0.14 -7.40
CA ASP A 68 -16.31 -0.82 -7.83
C ASP A 68 -17.30 -0.18 -8.80
N ARG A 69 -17.79 1.04 -8.50
CA ARG A 69 -18.63 1.80 -9.43
C ARG A 69 -17.94 2.05 -10.77
N ARG A 70 -16.65 2.39 -10.76
CA ARG A 70 -15.87 2.59 -12.00
C ARG A 70 -15.72 1.29 -12.77
N ARG A 71 -15.54 0.15 -12.09
CA ARG A 71 -15.43 -1.16 -12.73
C ARG A 71 -16.74 -1.57 -13.39
N GLN A 72 -17.87 -1.39 -12.70
CA GLN A 72 -19.21 -1.64 -13.25
C GLN A 72 -19.50 -0.78 -14.48
N ALA A 73 -19.29 0.53 -14.39
CA ALA A 73 -19.50 1.44 -15.52
C ALA A 73 -18.60 1.13 -16.73
N ARG A 74 -17.39 0.57 -16.51
CA ARG A 74 -16.54 0.09 -17.61
C ARG A 74 -17.06 -1.19 -18.23
N ALA A 75 -17.56 -2.12 -17.42
CA ALA A 75 -18.15 -3.37 -17.91
C ALA A 75 -19.41 -3.09 -18.74
N GLU A 76 -20.28 -2.20 -18.27
CA GLU A 76 -21.50 -1.77 -18.99
C GLU A 76 -21.21 -1.10 -20.34
N ARG A 77 -20.07 -0.41 -20.47
CA ARG A 77 -19.64 0.21 -21.74
C ARG A 77 -18.98 -0.75 -22.73
N ALA A 78 -18.57 -1.92 -22.26
CA ALA A 78 -17.92 -2.94 -23.07
C ALA A 78 -18.90 -4.03 -23.53
N ALA A 79 -20.13 -4.02 -23.01
CA ALA A 79 -21.26 -4.86 -23.42
C ALA A 79 -22.12 -4.13 -24.46
#